data_AF-A0A950RM32-F1
#
_entry.id   AF-A0A950RM32-F1
#
_cell.length_a   1.000
_cell.length_b   1.000
_cell.length_c   1.000
_cell.angle_alpha   90.00
_cell.angle_beta   90.00
_cell.angle_gamma   90.00
#
_symmetry.space_group_name_H-M   'P 1'
#
loop_
_entity.id
_entity.type
_entity.pdbx_description
1 polymer ?
#
loop_
_entity_poly.entity_id
_entity_poly.type
_entity_poly.pdbx_seq_one_letter_code
_entity_poly.pdbx_strand_id
1 'polypeptide(L)'
;IDFERNSDDFVFDTQFLVQAVHFGFRLGDIPVPVRYFAEASSINFKRSLKYGFSTLGVVGQFWLDRLHLRQCPLFVQKNKP
;
A
#
# COMPACT_ATOMS: atom_id res chain seq x y z
N ILE A 1 1.42 10.99 4.41
CA ILE A 1 1.05 9.99 3.39
C ILE A 1 0.05 10.66 2.46
N ASP A 2 0.39 10.81 1.18
CA ASP A 2 -0.48 11.44 0.17
C ASP A 2 -1.37 10.37 -0.47
N PHE A 3 -2.36 9.90 0.31
CA PHE A 3 -3.15 8.71 -0.06
C PHE A 3 -4.04 8.93 -1.28
N GLU A 4 -4.34 10.19 -1.66
CA GLU A 4 -5.08 10.52 -2.88
C GLU A 4 -4.34 10.11 -4.17
N ARG A 5 -3.02 9.86 -4.07
CA ARG A 5 -2.20 9.38 -5.19
C ARG A 5 -2.07 7.86 -5.22
N ASN A 6 -2.63 7.16 -4.24
CA ASN A 6 -2.68 5.71 -4.25
C ASN A 6 -3.73 5.21 -5.24
N SER A 7 -3.67 3.93 -5.58
CA SER A 7 -4.63 3.27 -6.46
C SER A 7 -6.00 3.17 -5.80
N ASP A 8 -7.07 3.32 -6.57
CA ASP A 8 -8.45 3.00 -6.13
C ASP A 8 -8.77 1.49 -6.19
N ASP A 9 -7.76 0.62 -6.34
CA ASP A 9 -7.92 -0.84 -6.44
C ASP A 9 -7.28 -1.51 -5.21
N PHE A 10 -7.36 -2.84 -5.12
CA PHE A 10 -6.94 -3.59 -3.94
C PHE A 10 -5.51 -3.33 -3.41
N VAL A 11 -4.59 -2.79 -4.21
CA VAL A 11 -3.20 -2.49 -3.78
C VAL A 11 -3.08 -1.23 -2.89
N PHE A 12 -4.16 -0.48 -2.72
CA PHE A 12 -4.19 0.76 -1.93
C PHE A 12 -3.57 0.59 -0.53
N ASP A 13 -3.96 -0.47 0.18
CA ASP A 13 -3.54 -0.76 1.54
C ASP A 13 -2.02 -0.96 1.64
N THR A 14 -1.46 -1.75 0.73
CA THR A 14 -0.02 -1.96 0.60
C THR A 14 0.69 -0.63 0.33
N GLN A 15 0.19 0.19 -0.59
CA GLN A 15 0.80 1.50 -0.89
C GLN A 15 0.81 2.40 0.34
N PHE A 16 -0.27 2.41 1.12
CA PHE A 16 -0.38 3.20 2.33
C PHE A 16 0.59 2.71 3.42
N LEU A 17 0.61 1.41 3.70
CA LEU A 17 1.46 0.81 4.72
C LEU A 17 2.95 0.97 4.40
N VAL A 18 3.34 0.73 3.14
CA VAL A 18 4.74 0.87 2.70
C VAL A 18 5.18 2.34 2.76
N GLN A 19 4.32 3.30 2.43
CA GLN A 19 4.60 4.73 2.65
C GLN A 19 4.77 5.05 4.13
N ALA A 20 3.94 4.48 5.01
CA ALA A 20 4.07 4.68 6.45
C ALA A 20 5.44 4.20 6.95
N VAL A 21 5.89 3.02 6.50
CA VAL A 21 7.22 2.49 6.81
C VAL A 21 8.33 3.38 6.24
N HIS A 22 8.21 3.79 4.98
CA HIS A 22 9.21 4.63 4.29
C HIS A 22 9.43 5.95 5.01
N PHE A 23 8.35 6.62 5.42
CA PHE A 23 8.43 7.89 6.15
C PHE A 23 8.72 7.73 7.65
N GLY A 24 9.01 6.51 8.13
CA GLY A 24 9.43 6.27 9.51
C GLY A 24 8.30 6.36 10.54
N PHE A 25 7.04 6.22 10.14
CA PHE A 25 5.93 6.17 11.09
C PHE A 25 5.98 4.88 11.93
N ARG A 26 5.52 4.99 13.18
CA ARG A 26 5.30 3.82 14.04
C ARG A 26 3.95 3.20 13.71
N LEU A 27 3.94 1.90 13.41
CA LEU A 27 2.74 1.11 13.16
C LEU A 27 2.37 0.34 14.42
N GLY A 28 1.07 0.15 14.64
CA GLY A 28 0.53 -0.68 15.72
C GLY A 28 -0.83 -1.22 15.32
N ASP A 29 -1.12 -2.44 15.75
CA ASP A 29 -2.36 -3.14 15.43
C ASP A 29 -3.28 -3.20 16.65
N ILE A 30 -4.59 -3.16 16.41
CA ILE A 30 -5.63 -3.29 17.44
C ILE A 30 -6.59 -4.40 16.97
N PRO A 31 -6.93 -5.38 17.83
CA PRO A 31 -7.86 -6.44 17.46
C PRO A 31 -9.28 -5.87 17.31
N VAL A 32 -9.92 -6.20 16.19
CA VAL A 32 -11.32 -5.85 15.90
C VAL A 32 -12.08 -7.13 15.54
N PRO A 33 -13.26 -7.41 16.13
CA PRO A 33 -14.05 -8.58 15.77
C PRO A 33 -14.50 -8.47 14.30
N VAL A 34 -14.03 -9.41 13.48
CA VAL A 34 -14.38 -9.48 12.06
C VAL A 34 -15.84 -9.89 11.88
N ARG A 35 -16.55 -9.19 11.00
CA ARG A 35 -17.90 -9.54 10.58
C ARG A 35 -17.89 -9.83 9.09
N TYR A 36 -17.96 -11.11 8.73
CA TYR A 36 -18.20 -11.51 7.35
C TYR A 36 -19.70 -11.53 7.10
N PHE A 37 -20.12 -10.81 6.07
CA PHE A 37 -21.49 -10.82 5.56
C PHE A 37 -21.47 -11.43 4.17
N ALA A 38 -22.59 -11.98 3.69
CA ALA A 38 -22.64 -12.56 2.35
C ALA A 38 -22.38 -11.50 1.25
N GLU A 39 -22.67 -10.24 1.57
CA GLU A 39 -22.43 -9.06 0.76
C GLU A 39 -20.99 -8.54 0.87
N ALA A 40 -20.16 -9.11 1.75
CA ALA A 40 -18.76 -8.73 1.86
C ALA A 40 -18.04 -9.05 0.55
N SER A 41 -17.23 -8.10 0.09
CA SER A 41 -16.53 -8.23 -1.18
C SER A 41 -15.62 -9.45 -1.19
N SER A 42 -15.84 -10.32 -2.16
CA SER A 42 -14.97 -11.46 -2.46
C SER A 42 -14.13 -11.16 -3.69
N ILE A 43 -12.81 -11.32 -3.58
CA ILE A 43 -11.89 -11.13 -4.70
C ILE A 43 -11.77 -12.43 -5.50
N ASN A 44 -11.93 -12.37 -6.82
CA ASN A 44 -11.76 -13.55 -7.68
C ASN A 44 -10.26 -13.86 -7.90
N PHE A 45 -9.96 -15.06 -8.40
CA PHE A 45 -8.58 -15.53 -8.57
C PHE A 45 -7.72 -14.61 -9.45
N LYS A 46 -8.26 -14.17 -10.60
CA LYS A 46 -7.52 -13.28 -11.52
C LYS A 46 -7.19 -11.94 -10.86
N ARG A 47 -8.13 -11.35 -10.13
CA ARG A 47 -7.90 -10.11 -9.37
C ARG A 47 -6.92 -10.34 -8.22
N SER A 48 -6.96 -11.51 -7.59
CA SER A 48 -6.01 -11.89 -6.53
C SER A 48 -4.58 -11.96 -7.06
N LEU A 49 -4.36 -12.55 -8.24
CA LEU A 49 -3.04 -12.55 -8.88
C LEU A 49 -2.56 -11.13 -9.19
N LYS A 50 -3.43 -10.29 -9.79
CA LYS A 50 -3.11 -8.88 -10.04
C LYS A 50 -2.70 -8.17 -8.75
N TYR A 51 -3.49 -8.30 -7.69
CA TYR A 51 -3.21 -7.73 -6.38
C TYR A 51 -1.86 -8.21 -5.81
N GLY A 52 -1.59 -9.52 -5.89
CA GLY A 52 -0.32 -10.08 -5.44
C GLY A 52 0.89 -9.49 -6.17
N PHE A 53 0.86 -9.44 -7.49
CA PHE A 53 1.95 -8.84 -8.28
C PHE A 53 2.06 -7.33 -8.06
N SER A 54 0.95 -6.61 -7.94
CA SER A 54 0.97 -5.17 -7.62
C SER A 54 1.59 -4.92 -6.24
N THR A 55 1.31 -5.77 -5.26
CA THR A 55 1.92 -5.72 -3.92
C THR A 55 3.43 -5.90 -4.00
N LEU A 56 3.91 -6.92 -4.71
CA LEU A 56 5.35 -7.13 -4.95
C LEU A 56 5.98 -5.93 -5.66
N GLY A 57 5.28 -5.33 -6.62
CA GLY A 57 5.72 -4.12 -7.32
C GLY A 57 5.94 -2.93 -6.38
N VAL A 58 5.02 -2.68 -5.45
CA VAL A 58 5.14 -1.59 -4.46
C VAL A 58 6.32 -1.83 -3.51
N VAL A 59 6.49 -3.07 -3.02
CA VAL A 59 7.63 -3.43 -2.18
C VAL A 59 8.95 -3.29 -2.94
N GLY A 60 8.99 -3.69 -4.21
CA GLY A 60 10.16 -3.49 -5.07
C GLY A 60 10.51 -2.02 -5.26
N GLN A 61 9.51 -1.17 -5.50
CA GLN A 61 9.69 0.28 -5.57
C GLN A 61 10.26 0.86 -4.26
N PHE A 62 9.76 0.39 -3.12
CA PHE A 62 10.28 0.80 -1.81
C PHE A 62 11.77 0.48 -1.64
N TRP A 63 12.20 -0.72 -2.01
CA TRP A 63 13.60 -1.09 -1.93
C TRP A 63 14.47 -0.29 -2.91
N LEU A 64 14.00 -0.07 -4.14
CA LEU A 64 14.72 0.77 -5.11
C LEU A 64 14.89 2.21 -4.62
N ASP A 65 13.86 2.78 -3.99
CA ASP A 65 13.89 4.13 -3.43
C ASP A 65 14.80 4.19 -2.19
N ARG A 66 14.69 3.23 -1.28
CA ARG A 66 15.54 3.12 -0.08
C ARG A 66 17.02 2.92 -0.40
N LEU A 67 17.33 2.23 -1.49
CA LEU A 67 18.69 2.05 -2.01
C LEU A 67 19.16 3.25 -2.86
N HIS A 68 18.35 4.30 -2.99
CA HIS A 68 18.61 5.49 -3.81
C HIS A 68 18.87 5.19 -5.30
N LEU A 69 18.38 4.04 -5.80
CA LEU A 69 18.54 3.63 -7.20
C LEU A 69 17.50 4.29 -8.12
N ARG A 70 16.32 4.61 -7.57
CA ARG A 70 15.24 5.27 -8.32
C ARG A 70 14.29 5.96 -7.37
N GLN A 71 14.02 7.26 -7.61
CA GLN A 71 12.98 7.97 -6.89
C GLN A 71 11.61 7.51 -7.35
N CYS A 72 10.78 7.08 -6.41
CA CYS A 72 9.40 6.70 -6.69
C CYS A 72 8.44 7.81 -6.27
N PRO A 73 7.46 8.20 -7.13
CA PRO A 73 6.53 9.26 -6.78
C PRO A 73 5.66 8.97 -5.54
N LEU A 74 5.50 7.68 -5.19
CA LEU A 74 4.82 7.23 -3.97
C LEU A 74 5.55 7.61 -2.68
N PHE A 75 6.87 7.83 -2.74
CA PHE A 75 7.71 8.08 -1.57
C PHE A 75 8.17 9.54 -1.46
N VAL A 76 7.52 10.43 -2.22
CA VAL A 76 7.75 11.87 -2.13
C VAL A 76 6.74 12.47 -1.15
N GLN A 77 7.22 13.08 -0.07
CA GLN A 77 6.36 13.90 0.79
C GLN A 77 5.94 15.16 0.04
N LYS A 78 4.63 15.42 0.02
CA LYS A 78 4.11 16.74 -0.31
C LYS A 78 4.53 17.65 0.85
N ASN A 79 5.53 18.51 0.64
CA ASN A 79 5.81 19.59 1.58
C ASN A 79 4.52 20.41 1.70
N LYS A 80 3.91 20.40 2.88
CA LYS A 80 2.84 21.36 3.16
C LYS A 80 3.49 22.76 3.14
N PRO A 81 2.88 23.76 2.48
CA PRO A 81 3.27 25.15 2.71
C PRO A 81 3.07 25.54 4.18
#